data_AF-A0A913YHE9-F1
#
_entry.id   AF-A0A913YHE9-F1
#
_cell.length_a   1.000
_cell.length_b   1.000
_cell.length_c   1.000
_cell.angle_alpha   90.00
_cell.angle_beta   90.00
_cell.angle_gamma   90.00
#
_symmetry.space_group_name_H-M   'P 1'
#
loop_
_entity.id
_entity.type
_entity.pdbx_description
1 polymer ?
#
loop_
_entity_poly.entity_id
_entity_poly.type
_entity_poly.pdbx_seq_one_letter_code
_entity_poly.pdbx_strand_id
1 'polypeptide(L)'
;MLCDLSFCQGKYVFSDELEYDIGKEWGYCDVKNNRMFAVELQNGLKPAGRCLVSNMIPPRVIPHGMYDSGDGFYDPAKRVLYTYDMRFLRTADDEEHSWIVSKCRKAEPEEPNDSKKN
;
A
#
# COMPACT_ATOMS: atom_id res chain seq x y z
N MET A 1 -2.47 -25.03 47.75
CA MET A 1 -3.31 -24.53 46.63
C MET A 1 -2.44 -23.54 45.88
N LEU A 2 -1.77 -24.00 44.82
CA LEU A 2 -0.93 -23.13 43.98
C LEU A 2 -1.88 -22.41 43.03
N CYS A 3 -1.92 -21.08 43.09
CA CYS A 3 -2.56 -20.29 42.05
C CYS A 3 -1.75 -20.47 40.77
N ASP A 4 -2.34 -21.12 39.77
CA ASP A 4 -1.84 -21.10 38.41
C ASP A 4 -1.94 -19.66 37.88
N LEU A 5 -0.84 -18.92 37.99
CA LEU A 5 -0.63 -17.66 37.29
C LEU A 5 -0.52 -17.98 35.80
N SER A 6 -1.65 -18.01 35.11
CA SER A 6 -1.69 -18.06 33.65
C SER A 6 -1.09 -16.76 33.11
N PHE A 7 0.12 -16.85 32.55
CA PHE A 7 0.82 -15.75 31.91
C PHE A 7 0.10 -15.41 30.60
N CYS A 8 -0.66 -14.31 30.58
CA CYS A 8 -1.27 -13.81 29.34
C CYS A 8 -0.19 -13.08 28.53
N GLN A 9 0.42 -13.78 27.57
CA GLN A 9 1.36 -13.18 26.63
C GLN A 9 0.57 -12.53 25.49
N GLY A 10 0.61 -11.20 25.39
CA GLY A 10 -0.02 -10.46 24.31
C GLY A 10 0.77 -10.55 23.01
N LYS A 11 0.06 -10.59 21.88
CA LYS A 11 0.64 -10.46 20.53
C LYS A 11 0.34 -9.07 20.00
N TYR A 12 1.33 -8.44 19.37
CA TYR A 12 1.16 -7.19 18.64
C TYR A 12 1.08 -7.52 17.15
N VAL A 13 -0.04 -7.16 16.51
CA VAL A 13 -0.26 -7.38 15.08
C VAL A 13 -0.58 -6.03 14.44
N PHE A 14 0.16 -5.68 13.39
CA PHE A 14 -0.03 -4.45 12.63
C PHE A 14 -1.26 -4.56 11.71
N SER A 15 -1.70 -3.44 11.13
CA SER A 15 -2.85 -3.39 10.22
C SER A 15 -2.63 -4.14 8.91
N ASP A 16 -1.39 -4.48 8.58
CA ASP A 16 -0.99 -5.32 7.45
C ASP A 16 -0.79 -6.80 7.84
N GLU A 17 -1.33 -7.21 9.00
CA GLU A 17 -1.26 -8.56 9.55
C GLU A 17 0.15 -9.03 9.94
N LEU A 18 1.13 -8.12 9.96
CA LEU A 18 2.48 -8.45 10.41
C LEU A 18 2.51 -8.58 11.94
N GLU A 19 2.92 -9.74 12.45
CA GLU A 19 3.12 -9.96 13.89
C GLU A 19 4.50 -9.43 14.32
N TYR A 20 4.51 -8.56 15.34
CA TYR A 20 5.75 -8.11 15.98
C TYR A 20 6.27 -9.19 16.92
N ASP A 21 7.44 -9.73 16.60
CA ASP A 21 8.11 -10.73 17.42
C ASP A 21 9.09 -10.06 18.39
N ILE A 22 8.69 -9.95 19.66
CA ILE A 22 9.51 -9.40 20.75
C ILE A 22 10.85 -10.13 20.89
N GLY A 23 10.94 -11.40 20.49
CA GLY A 23 12.14 -12.22 20.61
C GLY A 23 13.13 -12.08 19.46
N LYS A 24 12.81 -11.31 18.40
CA LYS A 24 13.67 -11.13 17.22
C LYS A 24 14.10 -9.67 17.05
N GLU A 25 15.26 -9.48 16.46
CA GLU A 25 15.69 -8.15 16.01
C GLU A 25 14.73 -7.65 14.92
N TRP A 26 14.04 -6.54 15.20
CA TRP A 26 13.00 -6.01 14.32
C TRP A 26 13.62 -5.23 13.16
N GLY A 27 13.64 -5.85 11.99
CA GLY A 27 14.16 -5.22 10.78
C GLY A 27 13.11 -4.52 9.91
N TYR A 28 11.81 -4.61 10.19
CA TYR A 28 10.78 -4.06 9.31
C TYR A 28 10.62 -2.54 9.47
N CYS A 29 10.58 -1.81 8.35
CA CYS A 29 10.53 -0.35 8.31
C CYS A 29 11.64 0.34 9.12
N ASP A 30 12.85 -0.24 9.17
CA ASP A 30 14.04 0.50 9.59
C ASP A 30 14.29 1.62 8.56
N VAL A 31 14.09 2.86 9.03
CA VAL A 31 14.24 4.14 8.31
C VAL A 31 15.51 4.19 7.43
N LYS A 32 16.56 3.45 7.79
CA LYS A 32 17.82 3.41 7.04
C LYS A 32 17.89 2.33 5.97
N ASN A 33 17.47 1.10 6.27
CA ASN A 33 17.96 -0.06 5.51
C ASN A 33 16.87 -0.97 4.94
N ASN A 34 15.65 -0.97 5.48
CA ASN A 34 14.64 -1.94 5.06
C ASN A 34 13.34 -1.28 4.59
N ARG A 35 13.15 -1.33 3.27
CA ARG A 35 11.96 -0.85 2.57
C ARG A 35 11.16 -2.00 1.94
N MET A 36 11.42 -3.24 2.36
CA MET A 36 10.70 -4.41 1.87
C MET A 36 9.25 -4.36 2.32
N PHE A 37 8.34 -4.86 1.49
CA PHE A 37 6.95 -5.03 1.88
C PHE A 37 6.81 -6.15 2.93
N ALA A 38 5.82 -6.07 3.81
CA ALA A 38 5.53 -7.12 4.80
C ALA A 38 5.37 -8.50 4.13
N VAL A 39 4.70 -8.53 2.97
CA VAL A 39 4.52 -9.77 2.19
C VAL A 39 5.85 -10.33 1.66
N GLU A 40 6.87 -9.50 1.41
CA GLU A 40 8.20 -9.94 0.98
C GLU A 40 9.04 -10.42 2.15
N LEU A 41 8.84 -9.88 3.37
CA LEU A 41 9.42 -10.44 4.58
C LEU A 41 8.89 -11.85 4.87
N GLN A 42 7.59 -12.07 4.63
CA GLN A 42 6.96 -13.37 4.88
C GLN A 42 7.25 -14.40 3.77
N ASN A 43 7.23 -13.98 2.50
CA ASN A 43 7.30 -14.89 1.34
C ASN A 43 8.63 -14.84 0.58
N GLY A 44 9.56 -13.98 0.99
CA GLY A 44 10.80 -13.70 0.28
C GLY A 44 10.63 -12.74 -0.91
N LEU A 45 11.76 -12.16 -1.33
CA LEU A 45 11.83 -11.27 -2.49
C LEU A 45 11.53 -12.02 -3.79
N LYS A 46 10.76 -11.40 -4.66
CA LYS A 46 10.53 -11.90 -6.03
C LYS A 46 11.75 -11.61 -6.91
N PRO A 47 12.00 -12.45 -7.94
CA PRO A 47 13.04 -12.18 -8.91
C PRO A 47 12.78 -10.89 -9.69
N ALA A 48 13.83 -10.31 -10.27
CA ALA A 48 13.76 -9.11 -11.09
C ALA A 48 12.67 -9.22 -12.18
N GLY A 49 11.91 -8.14 -12.39
CA GLY A 49 10.77 -8.11 -13.30
C GLY A 49 9.47 -8.70 -12.74
N ARG A 50 9.51 -9.32 -11.55
CA ARG A 50 8.32 -9.74 -10.78
C ARG A 50 8.28 -9.11 -9.39
N CYS A 51 9.08 -8.07 -9.17
CA CYS A 51 9.07 -7.30 -7.94
C CYS A 51 7.65 -6.76 -7.71
N LEU A 52 7.24 -6.76 -6.45
CA LEU A 52 5.93 -6.25 -6.09
C LEU A 52 5.94 -4.73 -6.22
N VAL A 53 4.82 -4.19 -6.69
CA VAL A 53 4.57 -2.75 -6.76
C VAL A 53 3.74 -2.25 -5.58
N SER A 54 3.29 -3.18 -4.74
CA SER A 54 2.29 -3.01 -3.70
C SER A 54 2.46 -4.13 -2.67
N ASN A 55 2.26 -3.82 -1.38
CA ASN A 55 2.21 -4.84 -0.33
C ASN A 55 1.00 -5.79 -0.51
N MET A 56 -0.06 -5.33 -1.18
CA MET A 56 -1.20 -6.17 -1.54
C MET A 56 -0.99 -6.89 -2.87
N ILE A 57 -1.39 -8.17 -2.90
CA ILE A 57 -1.33 -9.04 -4.06
C ILE A 57 -2.74 -9.63 -4.29
N PRO A 58 -3.40 -9.40 -5.44
CA PRO A 58 -2.94 -8.55 -6.55
C PRO A 58 -2.93 -7.06 -6.17
N PRO A 59 -2.11 -6.23 -6.83
CA PRO A 59 -2.14 -4.77 -6.63
C PRO A 59 -3.54 -4.21 -6.92
N ARG A 60 -3.93 -3.14 -6.20
CA ARG A 60 -5.19 -2.45 -6.51
C ARG A 60 -5.15 -1.89 -7.93
N VAL A 61 -6.23 -2.13 -8.67
CA VAL A 61 -6.49 -1.47 -9.94
C VAL A 61 -6.87 -0.02 -9.64
N ILE A 62 -6.12 0.92 -10.20
CA ILE A 62 -6.39 2.36 -10.05
C ILE A 62 -7.30 2.77 -11.20
N PRO A 63 -8.41 3.49 -10.93
CA PRO A 63 -9.25 4.03 -12.00
C PRO A 63 -8.48 4.94 -12.95
N HIS A 64 -8.84 4.94 -14.23
CA HIS A 64 -8.13 5.70 -15.26
C HIS A 64 -8.01 7.19 -14.89
N GLY A 65 -6.81 7.75 -15.10
CA GLY A 65 -6.52 9.16 -14.81
C GLY A 65 -6.37 9.50 -13.32
N MET A 66 -6.58 8.55 -12.41
CA MET A 66 -6.47 8.75 -10.96
C MET A 66 -5.12 8.25 -10.42
N TYR A 67 -4.85 8.63 -9.17
CA TYR A 67 -3.67 8.23 -8.40
C TYR A 67 -4.09 7.45 -7.16
N ASP A 68 -3.23 6.55 -6.69
CA ASP A 68 -3.40 5.83 -5.43
C ASP A 68 -2.59 6.53 -4.33
N SER A 69 -3.28 7.27 -3.45
CA SER A 69 -2.66 8.03 -2.36
C SER A 69 -2.32 7.18 -1.13
N GLY A 70 -2.66 5.88 -1.14
CA GLY A 70 -2.49 4.97 -0.02
C GLY A 70 -3.67 4.93 0.94
N ASP A 71 -4.44 6.00 1.04
CA ASP A 71 -5.70 6.10 1.79
C ASP A 71 -6.94 6.20 0.88
N GLY A 72 -6.75 6.23 -0.43
CA GLY A 72 -7.83 6.36 -1.40
C GLY A 72 -7.36 6.58 -2.84
N PHE A 73 -8.33 6.86 -3.71
CA PHE A 73 -8.08 7.25 -5.10
C PHE A 73 -8.21 8.77 -5.25
N TYR A 74 -7.19 9.40 -5.80
CA TYR A 74 -7.15 10.83 -6.05
C TYR A 74 -7.46 11.17 -7.51
N ASP A 75 -8.44 12.05 -7.73
CA ASP A 75 -8.76 12.65 -9.03
C ASP A 75 -8.04 14.03 -9.14
N PRO A 76 -6.99 14.16 -9.96
CA PRO A 76 -6.27 15.41 -10.11
C PRO A 76 -7.07 16.50 -10.82
N ALA A 77 -8.08 16.14 -11.63
CA ALA A 77 -8.92 17.08 -12.35
C ALA A 77 -9.95 17.73 -11.42
N LYS A 78 -10.50 16.95 -10.47
CA LYS A 78 -11.44 17.46 -9.46
C LYS A 78 -10.78 17.94 -8.16
N ARG A 79 -9.50 17.64 -7.95
CA ARG A 79 -8.77 17.83 -6.68
C ARG A 79 -9.48 17.14 -5.50
N VAL A 80 -10.03 15.94 -5.73
CA VAL A 80 -10.81 15.18 -4.73
C VAL A 80 -10.19 13.81 -4.52
N LEU A 81 -10.08 13.42 -3.25
CA LEU A 81 -9.80 12.06 -2.83
C LEU A 81 -11.11 11.32 -2.58
N TYR A 82 -11.15 10.08 -3.04
CA TYR A 82 -12.21 9.13 -2.82
C TYR A 82 -11.67 7.95 -2.00
N THR A 83 -12.50 7.33 -1.19
CA THR A 83 -12.18 6.02 -0.62
C THR A 83 -12.00 4.99 -1.74
N TYR A 84 -11.43 3.82 -1.42
CA TYR A 84 -11.32 2.72 -2.38
C TYR A 84 -12.69 2.21 -2.90
N ASP A 85 -13.79 2.52 -2.22
CA ASP A 85 -15.17 2.26 -2.67
C ASP A 85 -15.78 3.42 -3.49
N MET A 86 -14.94 4.35 -3.98
CA MET A 86 -15.34 5.53 -4.75
C MET A 86 -16.32 6.48 -4.03
N ARG A 87 -16.27 6.53 -2.69
CA ARG A 87 -17.03 7.51 -1.89
C ARG A 87 -16.17 8.73 -1.62
N PHE A 88 -16.76 9.92 -1.57
CA PHE A 88 -16.04 11.14 -1.25
C PHE A 88 -15.31 11.01 0.09
N LEU A 89 -14.02 11.35 0.11
CA LEU A 89 -13.19 11.37 1.32
C LEU A 89 -12.86 12.81 1.73
N ARG A 90 -12.15 13.55 0.87
CA ARG A 90 -11.76 14.96 1.10
C ARG A 90 -11.35 15.66 -0.20
N THR A 91 -11.23 16.98 -0.14
CA THR A 91 -10.56 17.79 -1.18
C THR A 91 -9.09 17.96 -0.83
N ALA A 92 -8.21 17.95 -1.84
CA ALA A 92 -6.78 18.20 -1.67
C ALA A 92 -6.45 19.69 -1.80
N ASP A 93 -5.56 20.17 -0.94
CA ASP A 93 -4.90 21.46 -1.13
C ASP A 93 -3.77 21.37 -2.17
N ASP A 94 -3.07 22.48 -2.41
CA ASP A 94 -2.01 22.54 -3.42
C ASP A 94 -0.75 21.76 -3.02
N GLU A 95 -0.48 21.62 -1.73
CA GLU A 95 0.67 20.86 -1.23
C GLU A 95 0.40 19.35 -1.39
N GLU A 96 -0.77 18.88 -0.93
CA GLU A 96 -1.22 17.50 -1.09
C GLU A 96 -1.34 17.13 -2.57
N HIS A 97 -1.88 18.02 -3.42
CA HIS A 97 -1.90 17.80 -4.86
C HIS A 97 -0.50 17.57 -5.44
N SER A 98 0.43 18.48 -5.13
CA SER A 98 1.80 18.42 -5.65
C SER A 98 2.52 17.17 -5.17
N TRP A 99 2.29 16.78 -3.92
CA TRP A 99 2.84 15.56 -3.35
C TRP A 99 2.27 14.31 -4.03
N ILE A 100 0.95 14.20 -4.18
CA ILE A 100 0.31 13.04 -4.81
C ILE A 100 0.77 12.88 -6.26
N VAL A 101 0.71 13.95 -7.07
CA VAL A 101 1.08 13.88 -8.49
C VAL A 101 2.56 13.52 -8.67
N SER A 102 3.43 13.88 -7.73
CA SER A 102 4.87 13.61 -7.82
C SER A 102 5.33 12.29 -7.20
N LYS A 103 4.62 11.75 -6.20
CA LYS A 103 5.06 10.59 -5.41
C LYS A 103 4.16 9.37 -5.52
N CYS A 104 2.88 9.53 -5.84
CA CYS A 104 1.93 8.42 -5.83
C CYS A 104 1.91 7.67 -7.16
N ARG A 105 1.52 6.39 -7.07
CA ARG A 105 1.32 5.54 -8.25
C ARG A 105 0.09 6.05 -9.03
N LYS A 106 0.22 6.15 -10.35
CA LYS A 106 -0.86 6.51 -11.27
C LYS A 106 -1.45 5.25 -11.90
N ALA A 107 -2.71 5.31 -12.32
CA ALA A 107 -3.25 4.33 -13.25
C ALA A 107 -2.34 4.18 -14.48
N GLU A 108 -2.18 2.93 -14.93
CA GLU A 108 -1.48 2.64 -16.18
C GLU A 108 -2.17 3.37 -17.33
N PRO A 109 -1.42 3.91 -18.30
CA PRO A 109 -2.01 4.48 -19.50
C PRO A 109 -2.79 3.38 -20.24
N GLU A 110 -3.96 3.74 -20.77
CA GLU A 110 -4.66 2.84 -21.70
C GLU A 110 -3.76 2.64 -22.92
N GLU A 111 -3.39 1.38 -23.21
CA GLU A 111 -2.74 1.03 -24.47
C GLU A 111 -3.63 1.53 -25.62
N PRO A 112 -3.08 2.26 -26.60
CA PRO A 112 -3.87 2.71 -27.74
C PRO A 112 -4.45 1.49 -28.46
N ASN A 113 -5.77 1.40 -28.50
CA ASN A 113 -6.49 0.38 -29.26
C ASN A 113 -6.18 0.55 -30.75
N ASP A 114 -5.17 -0.16 -31.26
CA ASP A 114 -4.82 -0.32 -32.69
C ASP A 114 -5.85 -1.20 -33.43
N SER A 115 -7.14 -0.96 -33.22
CA SER A 115 -8.25 -1.69 -33.86
C SER A 115 -9.09 -0.80 -34.78
N LYS A 116 -8.43 0.05 -35.57
CA LYS A 116 -9.01 0.66 -36.78
C LYS A 116 -8.07 0.54 -37.99
N LYS A 117 -7.79 -0.70 -38.39
CA LYS A 117 -7.43 -1.04 -39.77
C LYS A 117 -8.31 -2.21 -40.18
N ASN A 118 -9.46 -1.90 -40.77
CA ASN A 118 -10.22 -2.76 -41.68
C ASN A 118 -10.95 -1.83 -42.64
#